data_AF-A0A165M9C6-F1
#
_entry.id   AF-A0A165M9C6-F1
#
_cell.length_a   1.000
_cell.length_b   1.000
_cell.length_c   1.000
_cell.angle_alpha   90.00
_cell.angle_beta   90.00
_cell.angle_gamma   90.00
#
_symmetry.space_group_name_H-M   'P 1'
#
loop_
_entity.id
_entity.type
_entity.pdbx_description
1 polymer ?
#
loop_
_entity_poly.entity_id
_entity_poly.type
_entity_poly.pdbx_seq_one_letter_code
_entity_poly.pdbx_strand_id
1 'polypeptide(L)'
;MAVDYVRQSTDYEIVAGYLSPVSDQYKKPGLLSAHHRVHMCTLAAEQTSTWLMVDPWEALQSYQRTAVVLDHFDFEINTVLGGIEAADGTKKPAHIMLLAGSDLIATMSEPGVWSERDLDHILGKYGVMIIERAGADMDQAIDSLSRWRHNIHLIHQLIQNDVSSTKVRLFLRRGMSVRYLLPAPVVDYIEQHGLYSDDGPTASAASGAVAAEKEKGKGKDMEPGSSGFKP
;
A
#
# COMPACT_ATOMS: atom_id res chain seq x y z
N MET A 1 5.83 5.58 -12.36
CA MET A 1 4.37 5.68 -12.51
C MET A 1 3.79 6.89 -11.79
N ALA A 2 3.77 6.95 -10.45
CA ALA A 2 3.25 8.14 -9.76
C ALA A 2 4.05 9.42 -10.07
N VAL A 3 5.39 9.33 -10.05
CA VAL A 3 6.30 10.42 -10.47
C VAL A 3 6.01 10.88 -11.90
N ASP A 4 5.82 9.93 -12.82
CA ASP A 4 5.56 10.25 -14.23
C ASP A 4 4.19 10.90 -14.42
N TYR A 5 3.17 10.41 -13.71
CA TYR A 5 1.83 10.99 -13.72
C TYR A 5 1.86 12.43 -13.19
N VAL A 6 2.49 12.68 -12.04
CA VAL A 6 2.61 14.04 -11.49
C VAL A 6 3.25 14.98 -12.50
N ARG A 7 4.35 14.56 -13.13
CA ARG A 7 5.07 15.36 -14.13
C ARG A 7 4.24 15.65 -15.38
N GLN A 8 3.34 14.76 -15.79
CA GLN A 8 2.62 14.85 -17.06
C GLN A 8 1.19 15.40 -16.93
N SER A 9 0.58 15.27 -15.76
CA SER A 9 -0.87 15.45 -15.58
C SER A 9 -1.25 16.38 -14.44
N THR A 10 -0.26 16.96 -13.75
CA THR A 10 -0.50 17.90 -12.65
C THR A 10 0.50 19.04 -12.69
N ASP A 11 0.24 20.09 -11.93
CA ASP A 11 1.17 21.21 -11.72
C ASP A 11 2.07 21.00 -10.48
N TYR A 12 2.11 19.78 -9.95
CA TYR A 12 2.92 19.44 -8.78
C TYR A 12 4.33 18.97 -9.16
N GLU A 13 5.24 19.10 -8.20
CA GLU A 13 6.57 18.51 -8.23
C GLU A 13 6.69 17.52 -7.05
N ILE A 14 7.09 16.28 -7.34
CA ILE A 14 7.40 15.32 -6.28
C ILE A 14 8.79 15.61 -5.74
N VAL A 15 8.85 16.07 -4.49
CA VAL A 15 10.11 16.39 -3.80
C VAL A 15 10.60 15.24 -2.90
N ALA A 16 9.69 14.37 -2.44
CA ALA A 16 9.99 13.29 -1.51
C ALA A 16 8.90 12.20 -1.57
N GLY A 17 9.25 10.99 -1.13
CA GLY A 17 8.28 9.94 -0.84
C GLY A 17 8.68 9.16 0.40
N TYR A 18 7.70 8.80 1.22
CA TYR A 18 7.93 8.11 2.49
C TYR A 18 7.17 6.79 2.52
N LEU A 19 7.88 5.71 2.86
CA LEU A 19 7.30 4.46 3.30
C LEU A 19 7.04 4.55 4.81
N SER A 20 5.80 4.39 5.23
CA SER A 20 5.40 4.33 6.64
C SER A 20 4.91 2.92 6.99
N PRO A 21 5.77 2.06 7.57
CA PRO A 21 5.35 0.73 7.99
C PRO A 21 4.36 0.81 9.17
N VAL A 22 3.23 0.09 9.05
CA VAL A 22 2.18 0.07 10.08
C VAL A 22 2.68 -0.44 11.45
N SER A 23 2.04 -0.04 12.54
CA SER A 23 2.27 -0.62 13.88
C SER A 23 1.93 -2.11 13.97
N ASP A 24 2.66 -2.84 14.83
CA ASP A 24 2.35 -4.25 15.15
C ASP A 24 0.98 -4.44 15.80
N GLN A 25 0.42 -3.38 16.39
CA GLN A 25 -0.91 -3.38 16.98
C GLN A 25 -2.05 -3.45 15.94
N TYR A 26 -1.73 -3.36 14.64
CA TYR A 26 -2.71 -3.61 13.59
C TYR A 26 -3.23 -5.07 13.61
N LYS A 27 -2.50 -6.00 14.24
CA LYS A 27 -2.91 -7.39 14.49
C LYS A 27 -3.34 -8.15 13.22
N LYS A 28 -2.85 -7.75 12.04
CA LYS A 28 -3.11 -8.47 10.79
C LYS A 28 -2.47 -9.88 10.87
N PRO A 29 -3.20 -10.95 10.48
CA PRO A 29 -2.64 -12.28 10.45
C PRO A 29 -1.38 -12.36 9.57
N GLY A 30 -0.31 -12.92 10.13
CA GLY A 30 0.98 -13.05 9.45
C GLY A 30 1.77 -11.75 9.32
N LEU A 31 1.40 -10.69 10.05
CA LEU A 31 2.20 -9.47 10.16
C LEU A 31 3.46 -9.76 10.97
N LEU A 32 4.62 -9.53 10.35
CA LEU A 32 5.91 -9.61 11.02
C LEU A 32 6.11 -8.36 11.90
N SER A 33 6.98 -8.47 12.91
CA SER A 33 7.30 -7.32 13.78
C SER A 33 7.75 -6.08 12.98
N ALA A 34 7.41 -4.92 13.52
CA ALA A 34 7.64 -3.63 12.88
C ALA A 34 9.13 -3.40 12.65
N HIS A 35 9.97 -3.84 13.59
CA HIS A 35 11.42 -3.83 13.47
C HIS A 35 11.91 -4.43 12.14
N HIS A 36 11.47 -5.65 11.81
CA HIS A 36 11.90 -6.31 10.56
C HIS A 36 11.33 -5.61 9.33
N ARG A 37 10.09 -5.13 9.39
CA ARG A 37 9.45 -4.45 8.26
C ARG A 37 10.11 -3.11 7.96
N VAL A 38 10.38 -2.30 8.98
CA VAL A 38 11.12 -1.04 8.86
C VAL A 38 12.49 -1.32 8.24
N HIS A 39 13.24 -2.29 8.76
CA HIS A 39 14.57 -2.61 8.23
C HIS A 39 14.55 -3.06 6.77
N MET A 40 13.62 -3.96 6.39
CA MET A 40 13.46 -4.38 5.00
C MET A 40 13.06 -3.20 4.09
N CYS A 41 12.20 -2.29 4.56
CA CYS A 41 11.87 -1.07 3.81
C CYS A 41 13.09 -0.17 3.64
N THR A 42 13.93 -0.02 4.67
CA THR A 42 15.15 0.79 4.61
C THR A 42 16.12 0.23 3.58
N LEU A 43 16.39 -1.08 3.64
CA LEU A 43 17.25 -1.76 2.66
C LEU A 43 16.72 -1.60 1.23
N ALA A 44 15.41 -1.70 1.04
CA ALA A 44 14.79 -1.51 -0.27
C ALA A 44 14.94 -0.07 -0.78
N ALA A 45 14.67 0.92 0.09
CA ALA A 45 14.73 2.33 -0.25
C ALA A 45 16.17 2.75 -0.61
N GLU A 46 17.15 2.40 0.22
CA GLU A 46 18.56 2.74 0.03
C GLU A 46 19.16 2.13 -1.24
N GLN A 47 18.75 0.91 -1.62
CA GLN A 47 19.30 0.26 -2.80
C GLN A 47 18.66 0.77 -4.11
N THR A 48 17.36 1.09 -4.09
CA THR A 48 16.58 1.24 -5.32
C THR A 48 16.13 2.66 -5.62
N SER A 49 16.33 3.61 -4.70
CA SER A 49 15.78 4.95 -4.84
C SER A 49 16.70 6.04 -4.33
N THR A 50 16.67 7.19 -5.00
CA THR A 50 17.32 8.43 -4.57
C THR A 50 16.36 9.39 -3.86
N TRP A 51 15.06 9.06 -3.81
CA TRP A 51 14.00 9.98 -3.37
C TRP A 51 12.97 9.34 -2.42
N LEU A 52 13.05 8.03 -2.20
CA LEU A 52 12.19 7.31 -1.26
C LEU A 52 12.93 7.14 0.07
N MET A 53 12.24 7.43 1.16
CA MET A 53 12.72 7.30 2.53
C MET A 53 11.77 6.40 3.33
N VAL A 54 12.19 6.01 4.53
CA VAL A 54 11.36 5.28 5.48
C VAL A 54 11.17 6.13 6.71
N ASP A 55 9.92 6.31 7.11
CA ASP A 55 9.56 6.91 8.38
C ASP A 55 9.07 5.81 9.34
N PRO A 56 9.78 5.54 10.46
CA PRO A 56 9.37 4.50 11.41
C PRO A 56 8.32 4.99 12.43
N TRP A 57 7.89 6.25 12.40
CA TRP A 57 7.05 6.84 13.44
C TRP A 57 5.77 6.03 13.69
N GLU A 58 5.02 5.69 12.64
CA GLU A 58 3.78 4.90 12.76
C GLU A 58 4.04 3.52 13.37
N ALA A 59 5.14 2.87 12.95
CA ALA A 59 5.56 1.57 13.46
C ALA A 59 5.85 1.59 14.97
N LEU A 60 6.31 2.73 15.49
CA LEU A 60 6.66 2.91 16.90
C LEU A 60 5.47 3.33 17.77
N GLN A 61 4.34 3.71 17.17
CA GLN A 61 3.12 4.07 17.91
C GLN A 61 2.26 2.83 18.26
N SER A 62 1.28 3.04 19.13
CA SER A 62 0.05 2.23 19.09
C SER A 62 -0.65 2.41 17.74
N TYR A 63 -1.55 1.48 17.36
CA TYR A 63 -2.21 1.54 16.07
C TYR A 63 -2.80 2.94 15.80
N GLN A 64 -2.41 3.53 14.67
CA GLN A 64 -2.89 4.84 14.22
C GLN A 64 -3.75 4.70 12.98
N ARG A 65 -4.72 5.60 12.85
CA ARG A 65 -5.51 5.77 11.63
C ARG A 65 -4.67 6.52 10.60
N THR A 66 -4.83 6.22 9.32
CA THR A 66 -4.09 6.87 8.23
C THR A 66 -4.19 8.40 8.27
N ALA A 67 -5.36 8.94 8.63
CA ALA A 67 -5.55 10.39 8.80
C ALA A 67 -4.56 11.02 9.78
N VAL A 68 -4.28 10.33 10.91
CA VAL A 68 -3.34 10.79 11.94
C VAL A 68 -1.89 10.69 11.45
N VAL A 69 -1.58 9.67 10.66
CA VAL A 69 -0.26 9.51 10.04
C VAL A 69 0.00 10.64 9.03
N LEU A 70 -0.99 11.01 8.22
CA LEU A 70 -0.89 12.15 7.30
C LEU A 70 -0.74 13.47 8.06
N ASP A 71 -1.45 13.66 9.17
CA ASP A 71 -1.29 14.82 10.06
C ASP A 71 0.13 14.92 10.63
N HIS A 72 0.73 13.79 10.99
CA HIS A 72 2.11 13.75 11.45
C HIS A 72 3.07 14.26 10.37
N PHE A 73 2.98 13.74 9.13
CA PHE A 73 3.82 14.22 8.03
C PHE A 73 3.61 15.70 7.72
N ASP A 74 2.35 16.16 7.69
CA ASP A 74 2.02 17.57 7.47
C ASP A 74 2.64 18.46 8.56
N PHE A 75 2.51 18.06 9.82
CA PHE A 75 3.10 18.80 10.94
C PHE A 75 4.64 18.84 10.87
N GLU A 76 5.30 17.70 10.72
CA GLU A 76 6.76 17.65 10.68
C GLU A 76 7.31 18.45 9.49
N ILE A 77 6.73 18.28 8.30
CA ILE A 77 7.26 18.93 7.09
C ILE A 77 6.90 20.42 7.06
N ASN A 78 5.62 20.77 7.28
CA ASN A 78 5.17 22.15 7.09
C ASN A 78 5.34 23.03 8.33
N THR A 79 5.31 22.45 9.52
CA THR A 79 5.43 23.21 10.78
C THR A 79 6.84 23.14 11.35
N VAL A 80 7.40 21.94 11.53
CA VAL A 80 8.73 21.78 12.16
C VAL A 80 9.85 22.19 11.20
N LEU A 81 9.83 21.70 9.95
CA LEU A 81 10.82 22.07 8.93
C LEU A 81 10.48 23.40 8.21
N GLY A 82 9.24 23.89 8.37
CA GLY A 82 8.76 25.14 7.78
C GLY A 82 8.49 25.06 6.27
N GLY A 83 8.26 23.86 5.74
CA GLY A 83 8.04 23.60 4.32
C GLY A 83 9.31 23.26 3.54
N ILE A 84 9.16 23.22 2.21
CA ILE A 84 10.19 22.85 1.25
C ILE A 84 10.86 24.11 0.70
N GLU A 85 12.19 24.12 0.70
CA GLU A 85 12.98 25.19 0.09
C GLU A 85 12.94 25.06 -1.43
N ALA A 86 12.45 26.11 -2.10
CA ALA A 86 12.42 26.23 -3.54
C ALA A 86 13.78 26.77 -4.07
N ALA A 87 14.01 26.64 -5.38
CA ALA A 87 15.26 27.08 -6.01
C ALA A 87 15.58 28.57 -5.86
N ASP A 88 14.58 29.40 -5.56
CA ASP A 88 14.73 30.84 -5.29
C ASP A 88 15.03 31.16 -3.81
N GLY A 89 15.19 30.13 -2.96
CA GLY A 89 15.44 30.24 -1.53
C GLY A 89 14.17 30.49 -0.69
N THR A 90 12.99 30.58 -1.31
CA THR A 90 11.73 30.70 -0.57
C THR A 90 11.29 29.34 -0.01
N LYS A 91 10.59 29.32 1.13
CA LYS A 91 9.94 28.11 1.64
C LYS A 91 8.48 28.05 1.22
N LYS A 92 8.05 26.91 0.70
CA LYS A 92 6.66 26.63 0.31
C LYS A 92 6.12 25.45 1.10
N PRO A 93 4.86 25.48 1.56
CA PRO A 93 4.26 24.31 2.18
C PRO A 93 4.24 23.11 1.21
N ALA A 94 4.67 21.95 1.69
CA ALA A 94 4.48 20.69 0.99
C ALA A 94 3.00 20.30 1.00
N HIS A 95 2.50 19.86 -0.14
CA HIS A 95 1.20 19.22 -0.21
C HIS A 95 1.38 17.71 0.01
N ILE A 96 0.87 17.21 1.14
CA ILE A 96 0.98 15.80 1.51
C ILE A 96 -0.14 15.02 0.82
N MET A 97 0.21 13.96 0.09
CA MET A 97 -0.74 13.06 -0.57
C MET A 97 -0.48 11.61 -0.17
N LEU A 98 -1.55 10.83 -0.04
CA LEU A 98 -1.47 9.39 0.19
C LEU A 98 -1.23 8.66 -1.14
N LEU A 99 -0.22 7.79 -1.22
CA LEU A 99 -0.01 6.90 -2.36
C LEU A 99 -0.46 5.48 -2.00
N ALA A 100 -1.39 4.91 -2.77
CA ALA A 100 -1.90 3.56 -2.52
C ALA A 100 -2.27 2.80 -3.80
N GLY A 101 -2.55 1.51 -3.66
CA GLY A 101 -3.13 0.70 -4.74
C GLY A 101 -4.65 0.82 -4.79
N SER A 102 -5.25 0.36 -5.90
CA SER A 102 -6.71 0.31 -6.09
C SER A 102 -7.46 -0.51 -5.03
N ASP A 103 -6.77 -1.40 -4.33
CA ASP A 103 -7.31 -2.14 -3.19
C ASP A 103 -7.69 -1.22 -2.03
N LEU A 104 -6.95 -0.13 -1.77
CA LEU A 104 -7.27 0.78 -0.69
C LEU A 104 -8.55 1.58 -0.99
N ILE A 105 -8.67 2.13 -2.20
CA ILE A 105 -9.82 2.96 -2.55
C ILE A 105 -11.11 2.14 -2.60
N ALA A 106 -11.04 0.86 -2.99
CA ALA A 106 -12.17 -0.05 -2.89
C ALA A 106 -12.68 -0.13 -1.43
N THR A 107 -11.78 -0.26 -0.45
CA THR A 107 -12.19 -0.24 0.97
C THR A 107 -12.73 1.11 1.42
N MET A 108 -12.20 2.22 0.89
CA MET A 108 -12.70 3.57 1.21
C MET A 108 -14.13 3.80 0.71
N SER A 109 -14.49 3.17 -0.42
CA SER A 109 -15.85 3.20 -0.95
C SER A 109 -16.84 2.28 -0.23
N GLU A 110 -16.35 1.35 0.61
CA GLU A 110 -17.19 0.39 1.31
C GLU A 110 -17.83 1.03 2.56
N PRO A 111 -19.18 1.08 2.65
CA PRO A 111 -19.85 1.69 3.79
C PRO A 111 -19.49 1.03 5.12
N GLY A 112 -19.11 1.85 6.10
CA GLY A 112 -18.81 1.41 7.47
C GLY A 112 -17.38 0.90 7.69
N VAL A 113 -16.55 0.81 6.66
CA VAL A 113 -15.12 0.46 6.80
C VAL A 113 -14.29 1.67 7.23
N TRP A 114 -14.58 2.82 6.63
CA TRP A 114 -13.95 4.09 6.97
C TRP A 114 -14.94 5.03 7.63
N SER A 115 -14.47 5.81 8.61
CA SER A 115 -15.29 6.88 9.16
C SER A 115 -15.40 8.01 8.15
N GLU A 116 -16.59 8.62 8.01
CA GLU A 116 -16.78 9.74 7.09
C GLU A 116 -15.84 10.90 7.44
N ARG A 117 -15.60 11.14 8.73
CA ARG A 117 -14.62 12.13 9.20
C ARG A 117 -13.22 11.86 8.67
N ASP A 118 -12.77 10.62 8.65
CA ASP A 118 -11.45 10.28 8.12
C ASP A 118 -11.41 10.36 6.59
N LEU A 119 -12.48 9.99 5.90
CA LEU A 119 -12.58 10.18 4.45
C LEU A 119 -12.52 11.66 4.08
N ASP A 120 -13.30 12.51 4.77
CA ASP A 120 -13.25 13.97 4.59
C ASP A 120 -11.87 14.53 4.87
N HIS A 121 -11.20 14.03 5.90
CA HIS A 121 -9.87 14.50 6.27
C HIS A 121 -8.81 14.05 5.24
N ILE A 122 -8.79 12.78 4.88
CA ILE A 122 -7.82 12.22 3.93
C ILE A 122 -8.08 12.76 2.52
N LEU A 123 -9.28 12.56 1.99
CA LEU A 123 -9.61 12.89 0.61
C LEU A 123 -9.95 14.37 0.42
N GLY A 124 -10.39 15.09 1.46
CA GLY A 124 -10.66 16.53 1.37
C GLY A 124 -9.43 17.40 1.60
N LYS A 125 -8.59 17.10 2.59
CA LYS A 125 -7.40 17.93 2.92
C LYS A 125 -6.15 17.53 2.13
N TYR A 126 -5.86 16.23 2.08
CA TYR A 126 -4.57 15.73 1.57
C TYR A 126 -4.66 15.23 0.13
N GLY A 127 -5.67 14.43 -0.17
CA GLY A 127 -5.79 13.77 -1.47
C GLY A 127 -5.02 12.46 -1.53
N VAL A 128 -5.27 11.73 -2.62
CA VAL A 128 -4.74 10.40 -2.81
C VAL A 128 -4.35 10.17 -4.26
N MET A 129 -3.22 9.50 -4.45
CA MET A 129 -2.79 8.93 -5.72
C MET A 129 -3.02 7.42 -5.69
N ILE A 130 -3.85 6.91 -6.61
CA ILE A 130 -4.20 5.50 -6.67
C ILE A 130 -3.58 4.86 -7.91
N ILE A 131 -2.71 3.88 -7.67
CA ILE A 131 -2.16 3.03 -8.73
C ILE A 131 -3.14 1.89 -9.00
N GLU A 132 -3.64 1.82 -10.23
CA GLU A 132 -4.58 0.79 -10.66
C GLU A 132 -3.93 -0.61 -10.63
N ARG A 133 -4.52 -1.54 -9.87
CA ARG A 133 -4.19 -2.97 -9.87
C ARG A 133 -5.34 -3.77 -10.48
N ALA A 134 -5.00 -4.90 -11.11
CA ALA A 134 -5.97 -5.81 -11.72
C ALA A 134 -6.99 -6.32 -10.68
N GLY A 135 -8.28 -6.31 -11.06
CA GLY A 135 -9.36 -6.92 -10.29
C GLY A 135 -10.11 -5.99 -9.33
N ALA A 136 -9.85 -4.69 -9.34
CA ALA A 136 -10.65 -3.70 -8.62
C ALA A 136 -11.61 -2.97 -9.58
N ASP A 137 -12.90 -2.88 -9.23
CA ASP A 137 -13.86 -2.02 -9.94
C ASP A 137 -13.67 -0.58 -9.45
N MET A 138 -12.86 0.17 -10.19
CA MET A 138 -12.46 1.53 -9.84
C MET A 138 -13.58 2.54 -10.11
N ASP A 139 -14.37 2.35 -11.15
CA ASP A 139 -15.40 3.30 -11.53
C ASP A 139 -16.48 3.38 -10.44
N GLN A 140 -16.94 2.23 -9.94
CA GLN A 140 -17.90 2.18 -8.84
C GLN A 140 -17.37 2.80 -7.55
N ALA A 141 -16.10 2.54 -7.21
CA ALA A 141 -15.46 3.09 -6.02
C ALA A 141 -15.38 4.62 -6.10
N ILE A 142 -15.06 5.17 -7.27
CA ILE A 142 -14.93 6.61 -7.48
C ILE A 142 -16.29 7.31 -7.47
N ASP A 143 -17.32 6.69 -8.03
CA ASP A 143 -18.68 7.24 -7.99
C ASP A 143 -19.19 7.37 -6.56
N SER A 144 -18.90 6.37 -5.72
CA SER A 144 -19.20 6.38 -4.28
C SER A 144 -18.45 7.47 -3.52
N LEU A 145 -17.26 7.85 -4.01
CA LEU A 145 -16.40 8.90 -3.45
C LEU A 145 -16.47 10.22 -4.25
N SER A 146 -17.51 10.39 -5.07
CA SER A 146 -17.63 11.48 -6.06
C SER A 146 -17.43 12.88 -5.48
N ARG A 147 -17.82 13.12 -4.23
CA ARG A 147 -17.62 14.42 -3.54
C ARG A 147 -16.14 14.83 -3.43
N TRP A 148 -15.22 13.87 -3.38
CA TRP A 148 -13.77 14.12 -3.31
C TRP A 148 -13.03 13.80 -4.62
N ARG A 149 -13.76 13.56 -5.73
CA ARG A 149 -13.17 13.13 -7.01
C ARG A 149 -12.05 14.04 -7.50
N HIS A 150 -12.14 15.34 -7.24
CA HIS A 150 -11.14 16.33 -7.63
C HIS A 150 -9.77 16.13 -6.96
N ASN A 151 -9.72 15.40 -5.83
CA ASN A 151 -8.52 15.15 -5.05
C ASN A 151 -8.09 13.66 -5.05
N ILE A 152 -8.65 12.89 -6.00
CA ILE A 152 -8.32 11.49 -6.24
C ILE A 152 -7.65 11.39 -7.62
N HIS A 153 -6.35 11.11 -7.60
CA HIS A 153 -5.52 11.00 -8.81
C HIS A 153 -5.36 9.54 -9.21
N LEU A 154 -6.07 9.12 -10.25
CA LEU A 154 -5.98 7.77 -10.78
C LEU A 154 -4.80 7.62 -11.73
N ILE A 155 -3.95 6.63 -11.47
CA ILE A 155 -2.79 6.30 -12.27
C ILE A 155 -2.98 4.92 -12.88
N HIS A 156 -3.32 4.89 -14.17
CA HIS A 156 -3.46 3.66 -14.94
C HIS A 156 -2.10 3.00 -15.19
N GLN A 157 -2.00 1.70 -14.95
CA GLN A 157 -0.77 0.93 -15.22
C GLN A 157 -0.80 0.34 -16.63
N LEU A 158 0.08 0.84 -17.51
CA LEU A 158 0.28 0.22 -18.84
C LEU A 158 0.95 -1.16 -18.76
N ILE A 159 1.79 -1.36 -17.74
CA ILE A 159 2.45 -2.64 -17.45
C ILE A 159 2.09 -3.04 -16.02
N GLN A 160 1.41 -4.18 -15.88
CA GLN A 160 0.94 -4.66 -14.59
C GLN A 160 2.08 -5.34 -13.82
N ASN A 161 2.26 -4.92 -12.56
CA ASN A 161 3.10 -5.63 -11.60
C ASN A 161 2.20 -6.38 -10.61
N ASP A 162 2.08 -7.70 -10.80
CA ASP A 162 1.24 -8.56 -9.97
C ASP A 162 2.01 -9.25 -8.82
N VAL A 163 3.07 -8.61 -8.34
CA VAL A 163 3.76 -9.01 -7.11
C VAL A 163 2.95 -8.51 -5.90
N SER A 164 2.65 -9.42 -4.97
CA SER A 164 1.98 -9.12 -3.71
C SER A 164 2.70 -9.78 -2.54
N SER A 165 2.68 -9.16 -1.37
CA SER A 165 3.32 -9.72 -0.18
C SER A 165 2.75 -11.09 0.20
N THR A 166 1.48 -11.37 -0.11
CA THR A 166 0.86 -12.68 0.12
C THR A 166 1.51 -13.77 -0.74
N LYS A 167 1.70 -13.51 -2.05
CA LYS A 167 2.38 -14.44 -2.97
C LYS A 167 3.85 -14.64 -2.58
N VAL A 168 4.55 -13.55 -2.23
CA VAL A 168 5.94 -13.61 -1.76
C VAL A 168 6.08 -14.48 -0.51
N ARG A 169 5.24 -14.26 0.53
CA ARG A 169 5.25 -15.10 1.74
C ARG A 169 4.86 -16.56 1.45
N LEU A 170 4.03 -16.83 0.46
CA LEU A 170 3.71 -18.19 0.04
C LEU A 170 4.92 -18.87 -0.62
N PHE A 171 5.68 -18.15 -1.44
CA PHE A 171 6.87 -18.69 -2.10
C PHE A 171 7.97 -19.02 -1.09
N LEU A 172 8.23 -18.10 -0.16
CA LEU A 172 9.19 -18.31 0.93
C LEU A 172 8.85 -19.55 1.77
N ARG A 173 7.58 -19.70 2.18
CA ARG A 173 7.13 -20.90 2.93
C ARG A 173 7.32 -22.21 2.17
N ARG A 174 7.23 -22.17 0.84
CA ARG A 174 7.42 -23.35 -0.03
C ARG A 174 8.88 -23.58 -0.41
N GLY A 175 9.83 -22.82 0.15
CA GLY A 175 11.24 -22.89 -0.23
C GLY A 175 11.49 -22.47 -1.69
N MET A 176 10.57 -21.72 -2.30
CA MET A 176 10.72 -21.21 -3.66
C MET A 176 11.47 -19.88 -3.64
N SER A 177 12.31 -19.65 -4.65
CA SER A 177 13.05 -18.41 -4.78
C SER A 177 12.13 -17.22 -5.01
N VAL A 178 12.40 -16.12 -4.31
CA VAL A 178 11.79 -14.80 -4.52
C VAL A 178 12.78 -13.79 -5.10
N ARG A 179 13.94 -14.26 -5.56
CA ARG A 179 14.94 -13.41 -6.20
C ARG A 179 14.33 -12.76 -7.44
N TYR A 180 14.67 -11.49 -7.67
CA TYR A 180 14.09 -10.63 -8.72
C TYR A 180 12.62 -10.21 -8.51
N LEU A 181 11.93 -10.74 -7.50
CA LEU A 181 10.64 -10.18 -7.04
C LEU A 181 10.85 -9.08 -5.98
N LEU A 182 12.00 -9.11 -5.29
CA LEU A 182 12.40 -8.17 -4.25
C LEU A 182 13.84 -7.68 -4.49
N PRO A 183 14.23 -6.53 -3.93
CA PRO A 183 15.62 -6.10 -3.88
C PRO A 183 16.51 -7.15 -3.19
N ALA A 184 17.72 -7.37 -3.70
CA ALA A 184 18.60 -8.45 -3.23
C ALA A 184 18.91 -8.38 -1.71
N PRO A 185 19.25 -7.21 -1.11
CA PRO A 185 19.51 -7.09 0.32
C PRO A 185 18.29 -7.43 1.18
N VAL A 186 17.07 -7.25 0.66
CA VAL A 186 15.84 -7.66 1.36
C VAL A 186 15.71 -9.18 1.37
N VAL A 187 16.05 -9.83 0.25
CA VAL A 187 16.09 -11.30 0.18
C VAL A 187 17.13 -11.85 1.15
N ASP A 188 18.34 -11.30 1.12
CA ASP A 188 19.45 -11.71 2.00
C ASP A 188 19.07 -11.53 3.49
N TYR A 189 18.40 -10.42 3.83
CA TYR A 189 17.91 -10.16 5.19
C TYR A 189 16.86 -11.18 5.65
N ILE A 190 15.91 -11.52 4.77
CA ILE A 190 14.87 -12.53 5.04
C ILE A 190 15.49 -13.88 5.33
N GLU A 191 16.45 -14.30 4.50
CA GLU A 191 17.16 -15.59 4.64
C GLU A 191 17.99 -15.62 5.93
N GLN A 192 18.76 -14.57 6.20
CA GLN A 192 19.60 -14.47 7.40
C GLN A 192 18.80 -14.58 8.71
N HIS A 193 17.58 -14.04 8.74
CA HIS A 193 16.73 -14.01 9.93
C HIS A 193 15.67 -15.12 9.95
N GLY A 194 15.65 -16.02 8.97
CA GLY A 194 14.66 -17.11 8.89
C GLY A 194 13.21 -16.61 8.85
N LEU A 195 12.97 -15.48 8.19
CA LEU A 195 11.64 -14.84 8.19
C LEU A 195 10.69 -15.59 7.24
N TYR A 196 9.43 -15.70 7.66
CA TYR A 196 8.34 -16.33 6.89
C TYR A 196 8.48 -17.84 6.64
N SER A 197 9.33 -18.54 7.38
CA SER A 197 9.37 -20.02 7.41
C SER A 197 8.25 -20.59 8.29
N ASP A 198 7.84 -21.85 8.05
CA ASP A 198 6.81 -22.55 8.85
C ASP A 198 7.23 -22.79 10.32
N ASP A 199 8.52 -22.70 10.63
CA ASP A 199 9.07 -22.74 12.00
C ASP A 199 9.37 -21.33 12.58
N GLY A 200 9.03 -20.28 11.84
CA GLY A 200 9.29 -18.89 12.23
C GLY A 200 8.23 -18.32 13.19
N PRO A 201 8.49 -17.14 13.80
CA PRO A 201 7.61 -16.52 14.79
C PRO A 201 6.19 -16.16 14.30
N THR A 202 5.89 -16.34 13.01
CA THR A 202 4.58 -16.07 12.38
C THR A 202 3.82 -17.34 11.94
N ALA A 203 4.32 -18.54 12.25
CA ALA A 203 3.81 -19.82 11.75
C ALA A 203 2.30 -20.06 11.98
N SER A 204 1.74 -19.64 13.11
CA SER A 204 0.36 -19.94 13.48
C SER A 204 -0.70 -19.04 12.83
N ALA A 205 -0.33 -17.85 12.35
CA ALA A 205 -1.29 -16.86 11.82
C ALA A 205 -1.48 -16.93 10.30
N ALA A 206 -0.57 -17.59 9.57
CA ALA A 206 -0.55 -17.62 8.10
C ALA A 206 -1.29 -18.84 7.48
N SER A 207 -1.64 -19.84 8.29
CA SER A 207 -2.44 -21.00 7.89
C SER A 207 -3.89 -20.61 7.57
N GLY A 208 -4.45 -19.60 8.26
CA GLY A 208 -5.79 -19.07 7.99
C GLY A 208 -5.92 -18.31 6.66
N ALA A 209 -4.89 -17.54 6.26
CA ALA A 209 -4.92 -16.76 5.02
C ALA A 209 -4.87 -17.65 3.75
N VAL A 210 -4.12 -18.76 3.80
CA VAL A 210 -4.03 -19.73 2.68
C VAL A 210 -5.35 -20.51 2.53
N ALA A 211 -6.06 -20.76 3.63
CA ALA A 211 -7.39 -21.36 3.59
C ALA A 211 -8.42 -20.41 2.93
N ALA A 212 -8.39 -19.12 3.27
CA ALA A 212 -9.29 -18.11 2.70
C ALA A 212 -9.11 -17.88 1.18
N GLU A 213 -7.87 -17.97 0.67
CA GLU A 213 -7.63 -17.92 -0.78
C GLU A 213 -8.09 -19.19 -1.51
N LYS A 214 -7.98 -20.37 -0.88
CA LYS A 214 -8.49 -21.63 -1.45
C LYS A 214 -10.02 -21.64 -1.58
N GLU A 215 -10.74 -21.01 -0.65
CA GLU A 215 -12.20 -20.89 -0.74
C GLU A 215 -12.64 -19.91 -1.84
N LYS A 216 -11.94 -18.78 -2.01
CA LYS A 216 -12.25 -17.83 -3.11
C LYS A 216 -11.98 -18.42 -4.50
N GLY A 217 -11.04 -19.36 -4.64
CA GLY A 217 -10.74 -20.03 -5.90
C GLY A 217 -11.76 -21.10 -6.32
N LYS A 218 -12.54 -21.67 -5.40
CA LYS A 218 -13.50 -22.74 -5.69
C LYS A 218 -14.86 -22.26 -6.24
N GLY A 219 -15.14 -20.96 -6.19
CA GLY A 219 -16.41 -20.38 -6.65
C GLY A 219 -16.51 -20.11 -8.16
N LYS A 220 -15.47 -20.42 -8.96
CA LYS A 220 -15.45 -20.08 -10.40
C LYS A 220 -15.57 -21.25 -11.38
N ASP A 221 -15.65 -22.50 -10.90
CA ASP A 221 -15.91 -23.66 -11.75
C ASP A 221 -17.32 -24.21 -11.48
N MET A 222 -18.34 -23.53 -12.00
CA MET A 222 -19.64 -24.15 -12.28
C MET A 222 -19.95 -23.95 -13.76
N GLU A 223 -19.81 -25.03 -14.53
CA GLU A 223 -20.19 -25.11 -15.95
C GLU A 223 -21.67 -24.76 -16.15
N PRO A 224 -22.04 -24.10 -17.28
CA PRO A 224 -23.44 -23.85 -17.56
C PRO A 224 -24.12 -25.15 -18.00
N GLY A 225 -25.05 -25.63 -17.17
CA GLY A 225 -25.87 -26.80 -17.45
C GLY A 225 -26.67 -26.66 -18.73
N SER A 226 -26.49 -27.62 -19.65
CA SER A 226 -27.25 -27.78 -20.87
C SER A 226 -28.71 -28.15 -20.57
N SER A 227 -29.65 -27.23 -20.77
CA SER A 227 -31.08 -27.57 -20.83
C SER A 227 -31.44 -27.98 -22.26
N GLY A 228 -31.56 -29.29 -22.48
CA GLY A 228 -31.97 -29.90 -23.73
C GLY A 228 -33.44 -29.60 -24.06
N PHE A 229 -33.65 -29.16 -25.30
CA PHE A 229 -34.94 -29.05 -25.95
C PHE A 229 -35.32 -30.42 -26.54
N LYS A 230 -36.55 -30.91 -26.30
CA LYS A 230 -37.28 -31.87 -27.14
C LYS A 230 -38.63 -32.29 -26.52
N PRO A 231 -39.58 -32.75 -27.32
CA PRO A 231 -40.24 -32.07 -28.44
C PRO A 231 -41.71 -31.74 -28.13
#